data_AF-A0A5B8XZW5-F1
#
_entry.id   AF-A0A5B8XZW5-F1
#
_cell.length_a   1.000
_cell.length_b   1.000
_cell.length_c   1.000
_cell.angle_alpha   90.00
_cell.angle_beta   90.00
_cell.angle_gamma   90.00
#
_symmetry.space_group_name_H-M   'P 1'
#
loop_
_entity.id
_entity.type
_entity.pdbx_description
1 polymer ?
#
loop_
_entity_poly.entity_id
_entity_poly.type
_entity_poly.pdbx_seq_one_letter_code
_entity_poly.pdbx_strand_id
1 'polypeptide(L)'
;MFYNPKISVLAVMVSWVLAFSTAEAREHRVQQLPHGAQFSCDICHTPTRGLTDFGFDSFEFTEGGNVVWARLAERDSDGDGYTNGVELGDPNGAWRPGQANPAGPISDPGDADSNFCGDGNFQENEECEGGDLRGASCESLGLVVGSLSCSNRCVFDTSECGACGDGVKQDDEECDGEDFGDATCAALGFENGELGCSSSCELLTQACAGESHGSIPATCGNLVRDAGENCDGSDVGSATCVSLGFNGGLLKCTAQCTFDSTPCFAAESPSTPTDDPVESPAMQSPSELDSAAEIELEGKACSAVGLESSLLWFLALFFRRRKNAAV
;
A
#
# COMPACT_ATOMS: atom_id res chain seq x y z
N MET A 1 -67.57 11.03 32.73
CA MET A 1 -66.77 11.61 31.63
C MET A 1 -66.20 10.45 30.84
N PHE A 2 -66.66 10.27 29.60
CA PHE A 2 -66.32 9.13 28.75
C PHE A 2 -64.94 9.36 28.12
N TYR A 3 -64.01 8.43 28.35
CA TYR A 3 -62.71 8.36 27.70
C TYR A 3 -62.89 7.61 26.36
N ASN A 4 -62.58 8.26 25.23
CA ASN A 4 -62.83 7.71 23.90
C ASN A 4 -61.50 7.35 23.21
N PRO A 5 -61.19 6.06 22.98
CA PRO A 5 -59.85 5.58 22.60
C PRO A 5 -59.49 5.78 21.11
N LYS A 6 -60.34 6.47 20.34
CA LYS A 6 -60.15 6.66 18.89
C LYS A 6 -59.49 8.00 18.51
N ILE A 7 -59.33 8.91 19.47
CA ILE A 7 -58.61 10.18 19.27
C ILE A 7 -57.19 9.99 19.81
N SER A 8 -56.21 10.21 18.94
CA SER A 8 -54.77 10.28 19.21
C SER A 8 -53.87 9.05 19.00
N VAL A 9 -54.38 7.94 18.45
CA VAL A 9 -53.53 7.15 17.51
C VAL A 9 -53.15 8.04 16.31
N LEU A 10 -54.02 9.00 15.97
CA LEU A 10 -53.74 10.05 14.98
C LEU A 10 -52.66 11.06 15.42
N ALA A 11 -52.47 11.30 16.73
CA ALA A 11 -51.47 12.25 17.22
C ALA A 11 -50.06 11.65 17.23
N VAL A 12 -49.95 10.33 17.37
CA VAL A 12 -48.67 9.62 17.24
C VAL A 12 -48.24 9.51 15.76
N MET A 13 -49.19 9.36 14.83
CA MET A 13 -48.90 9.34 13.39
C MET A 13 -48.58 10.73 12.80
N VAL A 14 -49.04 11.83 13.42
CA VAL A 14 -48.71 13.21 12.98
C VAL A 14 -47.38 13.70 13.57
N SER A 15 -46.91 13.14 14.69
CA SER A 15 -45.55 13.40 15.21
C SER A 15 -44.46 12.59 14.51
N TRP A 16 -44.80 11.69 13.60
CA TRP A 16 -43.87 10.88 12.80
C TRP A 16 -43.72 11.37 11.35
N VAL A 17 -44.15 12.61 11.07
CA VAL A 17 -44.06 13.21 9.72
C VAL A 17 -43.18 14.48 9.69
N LEU A 18 -42.60 14.93 10.81
CA LEU A 18 -41.86 16.21 10.86
C LEU A 18 -40.42 16.11 11.37
N ALA A 19 -39.71 15.03 11.05
CA ALA A 19 -38.26 14.99 11.22
C ALA A 19 -37.56 14.21 10.10
N PHE A 20 -38.07 14.30 8.87
CA PHE A 20 -37.16 14.20 7.72
C PHE A 20 -36.64 15.62 7.48
N SER A 21 -35.63 16.00 8.27
CA SER A 21 -34.67 16.95 7.74
C SER A 21 -34.06 16.22 6.55
N THR A 22 -34.42 16.58 5.32
CA THR A 22 -33.55 16.29 4.21
C THR A 22 -32.22 16.87 4.63
N ALA A 23 -31.24 16.01 4.91
CA ALA A 23 -29.88 16.45 4.82
C ALA A 23 -29.76 16.88 3.35
N GLU A 24 -30.01 18.16 3.07
CA GLU A 24 -29.38 18.82 1.94
C GLU A 24 -27.91 18.60 2.23
N ALA A 25 -27.39 17.52 1.65
CA ALA A 25 -25.98 17.29 1.69
C ALA A 25 -25.34 18.56 1.15
N ARG A 26 -24.12 18.85 1.60
CA ARG A 26 -23.40 20.09 1.35
C ARG A 26 -23.02 20.29 -0.14
N GLU A 27 -23.83 19.81 -1.07
CA GLU A 27 -23.81 19.97 -2.53
C GLU A 27 -23.64 21.44 -2.93
N HIS A 28 -24.27 22.37 -2.20
CA HIS A 28 -24.06 23.81 -2.43
C HIS A 28 -22.59 24.22 -2.32
N ARG A 29 -21.79 23.57 -1.45
CA ARG A 29 -20.36 23.87 -1.30
C ARG A 29 -19.52 23.24 -2.38
N VAL A 30 -19.88 22.04 -2.83
CA VAL A 30 -19.24 21.35 -3.97
C VAL A 30 -19.31 22.22 -5.23
N GLN A 31 -20.43 22.92 -5.44
CA GLN A 31 -20.62 23.86 -6.55
C GLN A 31 -19.89 25.21 -6.37
N GLN A 32 -19.30 25.46 -5.19
CA GLN A 32 -18.53 26.67 -4.89
C GLN A 32 -17.03 26.47 -5.00
N LEU A 33 -16.59 25.34 -5.55
CA LEU A 33 -15.20 24.99 -5.75
C LEU A 33 -14.98 24.60 -7.22
N PRO A 34 -13.83 24.95 -7.82
CA PRO A 34 -13.44 24.40 -9.12
C PRO A 34 -13.34 22.88 -9.02
N HIS A 35 -13.81 22.17 -10.06
CA HIS A 35 -13.81 20.70 -10.11
C HIS A 35 -14.54 19.99 -8.97
N GLY A 36 -15.31 20.70 -8.14
CA GLY A 36 -15.97 20.10 -6.99
C GLY A 36 -16.87 18.92 -7.38
N ALA A 37 -17.56 18.97 -8.52
CA ALA A 37 -18.37 17.83 -8.98
C ALA A 37 -17.55 16.58 -9.34
N GLN A 38 -16.29 16.74 -9.77
CA GLN A 38 -15.41 15.65 -10.20
C GLN A 38 -14.91 14.83 -9.01
N PHE A 39 -14.54 15.51 -7.93
CA PHE A 39 -14.12 14.87 -6.68
C PHE A 39 -15.25 14.83 -5.64
N SER A 40 -16.44 15.29 -6.01
CA SER A 40 -17.70 15.27 -5.27
C SER A 40 -17.53 15.47 -3.76
N CYS A 41 -17.85 14.44 -2.98
CA CYS A 41 -17.76 14.47 -1.54
C CYS A 41 -16.31 14.36 -1.08
N ASP A 42 -15.41 13.72 -1.83
CA ASP A 42 -14.05 13.34 -1.40
C ASP A 42 -13.19 14.57 -1.06
N ILE A 43 -13.28 15.63 -1.88
CA ILE A 43 -12.63 16.92 -1.57
C ILE A 43 -13.05 17.46 -0.20
N CYS A 44 -14.30 17.29 0.23
CA CYS A 44 -14.80 17.85 1.50
C CYS A 44 -15.03 16.83 2.62
N HIS A 45 -15.01 15.53 2.31
CA HIS A 45 -15.50 14.45 3.15
C HIS A 45 -14.84 13.13 2.79
N THR A 46 -14.41 12.36 3.79
CA THR A 46 -13.91 11.02 3.51
C THR A 46 -15.08 10.03 3.32
N PRO A 47 -14.89 8.93 2.55
CA PRO A 47 -15.90 7.88 2.40
C PRO A 47 -16.32 7.19 3.70
N THR A 48 -15.52 7.31 4.77
CA THR A 48 -15.62 6.45 5.97
C THR A 48 -15.97 7.16 7.28
N ARG A 49 -16.36 8.46 7.27
CA ARG A 49 -17.03 9.25 8.36
C ARG A 49 -16.28 10.53 8.82
N GLY A 50 -15.77 11.38 7.92
CA GLY A 50 -15.10 12.62 8.34
C GLY A 50 -15.17 13.76 7.34
N LEU A 51 -14.74 14.95 7.76
CA LEU A 51 -14.21 15.96 6.84
C LEU A 51 -12.75 15.60 6.58
N THR A 52 -12.30 15.76 5.34
CA THR A 52 -10.87 15.90 5.02
C THR A 52 -10.33 17.20 5.61
N ASP A 53 -9.00 17.39 5.64
CA ASP A 53 -8.42 18.65 6.11
C ASP A 53 -8.86 19.82 5.21
N PHE A 54 -8.91 19.62 3.88
CA PHE A 54 -9.55 20.57 2.97
C PHE A 54 -11.03 20.77 3.27
N GLY A 55 -11.77 19.71 3.58
CA GLY A 55 -13.15 19.81 4.00
C GLY A 55 -13.33 20.68 5.23
N PHE A 56 -12.44 20.57 6.21
CA PHE A 56 -12.43 21.42 7.40
C PHE A 56 -12.09 22.87 7.05
N ASP A 57 -11.05 23.11 6.26
CA ASP A 57 -10.66 24.45 5.82
C ASP A 57 -11.78 25.10 5.00
N SER A 58 -12.47 24.37 4.12
CA SER A 58 -13.64 24.88 3.39
C SER A 58 -14.75 25.39 4.32
N PHE A 59 -14.88 24.79 5.51
CA PHE A 59 -15.80 25.24 6.54
C PHE A 59 -15.29 26.48 7.28
N GLU A 60 -14.00 26.55 7.57
CA GLU A 60 -13.37 27.71 8.21
C GLU A 60 -13.42 28.95 7.31
N PHE A 61 -13.11 28.79 6.02
CA PHE A 61 -13.11 29.84 5.02
C PHE A 61 -14.50 30.07 4.41
N THR A 62 -15.54 30.14 5.25
CA THR A 62 -16.92 30.43 4.84
C THR A 62 -17.38 31.79 5.37
N GLU A 63 -17.85 32.68 4.49
CA GLU A 63 -18.47 33.97 4.84
C GLU A 63 -19.93 34.02 4.36
N GLY A 64 -20.87 34.30 5.25
CA GLY A 64 -22.29 34.36 4.90
C GLY A 64 -22.88 33.03 4.40
N GLY A 65 -22.26 31.90 4.74
CA GLY A 65 -22.67 30.56 4.31
C GLY A 65 -22.04 30.10 2.99
N ASN A 66 -21.22 30.93 2.35
CA ASN A 66 -20.53 30.63 1.10
C ASN A 66 -19.02 30.51 1.29
N VAL A 67 -18.39 29.57 0.59
CA VAL A 67 -16.94 29.36 0.61
C VAL A 67 -16.24 30.55 -0.05
N VAL A 68 -15.25 31.11 0.64
CA VAL A 68 -14.39 32.17 0.13
C VAL A 68 -13.21 31.54 -0.60
N TRP A 69 -13.46 31.08 -1.82
CA TRP A 69 -12.47 30.34 -2.63
C TRP A 69 -11.12 31.06 -2.73
N ALA A 70 -11.12 32.37 -2.92
CA ALA A 70 -9.88 33.14 -3.05
C ALA A 70 -8.92 33.01 -1.85
N ARG A 71 -9.43 32.77 -0.63
CA ARG A 71 -8.58 32.51 0.54
C ARG A 71 -8.28 31.04 0.74
N LEU A 72 -9.24 30.17 0.44
CA LEU A 72 -9.06 28.73 0.53
C LEU A 72 -8.01 28.23 -0.49
N ALA A 73 -7.97 28.80 -1.68
CA ALA A 73 -7.02 28.46 -2.75
C ALA A 73 -5.55 28.72 -2.38
N GLU A 74 -5.28 29.64 -1.44
CA GLU A 74 -3.93 29.96 -0.97
C GLU A 74 -3.45 28.99 0.13
N ARG A 75 -4.35 28.13 0.64
CA ARG A 75 -4.04 27.18 1.70
C ARG A 75 -3.54 25.87 1.09
N ASP A 76 -2.51 25.32 1.70
CA ASP A 76 -2.12 23.92 1.59
C ASP A 76 -2.86 23.19 2.73
N SER A 77 -3.92 22.46 2.38
CA SER A 77 -4.86 21.90 3.36
C SER A 77 -4.43 20.53 3.88
N ASP A 78 -3.89 19.68 3.02
CA ASP A 78 -3.42 18.33 3.35
C ASP A 78 -1.91 18.29 3.69
N GLY A 79 -1.22 19.42 3.54
CA GLY A 79 0.17 19.61 3.96
C GLY A 79 1.17 19.05 2.96
N ASP A 80 0.76 18.95 1.69
CA ASP A 80 1.49 18.21 0.68
C ASP A 80 2.56 19.05 -0.05
N GLY A 81 2.52 20.38 0.15
CA GLY A 81 3.40 21.37 -0.45
C GLY A 81 2.77 22.13 -1.62
N TYR A 82 1.60 21.70 -2.10
CA TYR A 82 0.80 22.40 -3.09
C TYR A 82 -0.34 23.14 -2.39
N THR A 83 -0.71 24.31 -2.91
CA THR A 83 -1.93 24.96 -2.42
C THR A 83 -3.13 24.40 -3.15
N ASN A 84 -4.28 24.37 -2.48
CA ASN A 84 -5.56 23.97 -3.04
C ASN A 84 -5.86 24.59 -4.42
N GLY A 85 -5.44 25.84 -4.61
CA GLY A 85 -5.56 26.55 -5.88
C GLY A 85 -4.69 25.95 -6.98
N VAL A 86 -3.44 25.58 -6.68
CA VAL A 86 -2.56 24.89 -7.63
C VAL A 86 -3.15 23.54 -8.00
N GLU A 87 -3.58 22.78 -7.01
CA GLU A 87 -4.16 21.44 -7.15
C GLU A 87 -5.43 21.41 -8.01
N LEU A 88 -6.31 22.40 -7.86
CA LEU A 88 -7.54 22.51 -8.64
C LEU A 88 -7.39 23.39 -9.91
N GLY A 89 -6.16 23.72 -10.30
CA GLY A 89 -5.84 24.42 -11.54
C GLY A 89 -6.16 25.92 -11.56
N ASP A 90 -6.39 26.54 -10.40
CA ASP A 90 -6.56 27.99 -10.21
C ASP A 90 -5.61 28.56 -9.12
N PRO A 91 -4.29 28.64 -9.39
CA PRO A 91 -3.29 29.08 -8.40
C PRO A 91 -3.52 30.47 -7.80
N ASN A 92 -4.27 31.33 -8.49
CA ASN A 92 -4.54 32.70 -8.05
C ASN A 92 -5.90 32.85 -7.34
N GLY A 93 -6.64 31.76 -7.13
CA GLY A 93 -7.97 31.79 -6.50
C GLY A 93 -8.97 32.69 -7.24
N ALA A 94 -8.84 32.84 -8.56
CA ALA A 94 -9.63 33.74 -9.38
C ALA A 94 -10.97 33.13 -9.83
N TRP A 95 -11.11 31.81 -9.75
CA TRP A 95 -12.32 31.09 -10.13
C TRP A 95 -13.52 31.50 -9.29
N ARG A 96 -14.70 31.49 -9.90
CA ARG A 96 -15.98 31.83 -9.24
C ARG A 96 -17.06 30.82 -9.60
N PRO A 97 -18.03 30.57 -8.69
CA PRO A 97 -19.14 29.66 -8.95
C PRO A 97 -19.84 29.94 -10.28
N GLY A 98 -20.07 28.89 -11.06
CA GLY A 98 -20.70 28.96 -12.38
C GLY A 98 -19.74 29.22 -13.56
N GLN A 99 -18.45 29.45 -13.30
CA GLN A 99 -17.43 29.44 -14.36
C GLN A 99 -17.09 27.99 -14.77
N ALA A 100 -16.60 27.83 -16.00
CA ALA A 100 -16.03 26.55 -16.42
C ALA A 100 -14.85 26.17 -15.50
N ASN A 101 -14.65 24.88 -15.28
CA ASN A 101 -13.52 24.43 -14.50
C ASN A 101 -12.20 24.80 -15.20
N PRO A 102 -11.15 25.18 -14.44
CA PRO A 102 -9.84 25.43 -14.99
C PRO A 102 -9.31 24.19 -15.73
N ALA A 103 -8.56 24.41 -16.81
CA ALA A 103 -7.92 23.34 -17.56
C ALA A 103 -6.51 23.08 -17.02
N GLY A 104 -6.10 21.81 -16.99
CA GLY A 104 -4.80 21.40 -16.51
C GLY A 104 -4.88 20.03 -15.83
N PRO A 105 -3.74 19.46 -15.44
CA PRO A 105 -3.75 18.38 -14.47
C PRO A 105 -4.36 18.91 -13.17
N ILE A 106 -5.04 18.03 -12.43
CA ILE A 106 -5.62 18.35 -11.13
C ILE A 106 -5.36 17.21 -10.14
N SER A 107 -5.22 17.54 -8.87
CA SER A 107 -5.05 16.59 -7.77
C SER A 107 -6.16 16.76 -6.71
N ASP A 108 -6.16 15.92 -5.66
CA ASP A 108 -7.17 15.97 -4.60
C ASP A 108 -6.61 16.73 -3.39
N PRO A 109 -7.05 17.98 -3.13
CA PRO A 109 -6.55 18.82 -2.05
C PRO A 109 -6.85 18.30 -0.63
N GLY A 110 -7.63 17.22 -0.53
CA GLY A 110 -7.90 16.52 0.72
C GLY A 110 -7.01 15.31 0.99
N ASP A 111 -6.08 14.98 0.09
CA ASP A 111 -5.26 13.78 0.14
C ASP A 111 -3.82 14.08 -0.27
N ALA A 112 -2.93 14.15 0.73
CA ALA A 112 -1.53 14.52 0.49
C ALA A 112 -0.77 13.53 -0.41
N ASP A 113 -1.29 12.31 -0.62
CA ASP A 113 -0.71 11.33 -1.54
C ASP A 113 -1.26 11.45 -2.97
N SER A 114 -2.30 12.27 -3.16
CA SER A 114 -2.86 12.68 -4.44
C SER A 114 -2.15 13.95 -4.88
N ASN A 115 -1.00 13.80 -5.54
CA ASN A 115 -0.27 14.93 -6.11
C ASN A 115 -0.02 14.71 -7.60
N PHE A 116 0.62 15.69 -8.24
CA PHE A 116 0.94 15.67 -9.68
C PHE A 116 2.05 14.67 -10.06
N CYS A 117 2.58 13.94 -9.09
CA CYS A 117 3.67 13.02 -9.34
C CYS A 117 3.24 11.82 -10.17
N GLY A 118 4.04 11.49 -11.18
CA GLY A 118 3.74 10.36 -12.07
C GLY A 118 2.84 10.75 -13.24
N ASP A 119 2.57 12.05 -13.47
CA ASP A 119 1.74 12.54 -14.58
C ASP A 119 2.50 12.69 -15.92
N GLY A 120 3.81 12.44 -15.90
CA GLY A 120 4.72 12.51 -17.03
C GLY A 120 5.21 13.92 -17.39
N ASN A 121 4.90 14.95 -16.60
CA ASN A 121 5.32 16.33 -16.82
C ASN A 121 6.07 16.87 -15.59
N PHE A 122 7.31 17.35 -15.78
CA PHE A 122 8.02 18.01 -14.69
C PHE A 122 7.43 19.37 -14.33
N GLN A 123 7.17 19.57 -13.04
CA GLN A 123 6.81 20.86 -12.48
C GLN A 123 7.95 21.47 -11.66
N GLU A 124 7.84 22.74 -11.29
CA GLU A 124 8.95 23.49 -10.67
C GLU A 124 9.35 22.98 -9.28
N ASN A 125 8.46 22.26 -8.60
CA ASN A 125 8.66 21.73 -7.26
C ASN A 125 8.82 20.21 -7.19
N GLU A 126 8.97 19.53 -8.33
CA GLU A 126 9.27 18.11 -8.41
C GLU A 126 10.79 17.87 -8.53
N GLU A 127 11.31 16.98 -7.70
CA GLU A 127 12.71 16.53 -7.78
C GLU A 127 12.89 15.45 -8.85
N CYS A 128 11.88 14.60 -9.04
CA CYS A 128 11.80 13.50 -9.99
C CYS A 128 10.36 13.35 -10.53
N GLU A 129 10.13 12.53 -11.54
CA GLU A 129 8.80 12.31 -12.15
C GLU A 129 8.60 10.83 -12.49
N GLY A 130 7.87 10.12 -11.62
CA GLY A 130 7.67 8.67 -11.74
C GLY A 130 8.99 7.90 -11.83
N GLY A 131 9.35 7.40 -13.01
CA GLY A 131 10.64 6.73 -13.22
C GLY A 131 11.78 7.65 -13.67
N ASP A 132 11.49 8.91 -14.01
CA ASP A 132 12.47 9.87 -14.49
C ASP A 132 13.12 10.63 -13.32
N LEU A 133 14.37 10.27 -13.02
CA LEU A 133 15.14 10.88 -11.95
C LEU A 133 15.98 12.08 -12.43
N ARG A 134 15.78 12.55 -13.67
CA ARG A 134 16.55 13.65 -14.30
C ARG A 134 18.06 13.40 -14.33
N GLY A 135 18.45 12.13 -14.37
CA GLY A 135 19.85 11.71 -14.30
C GLY A 135 20.46 11.79 -12.89
N ALA A 136 19.66 12.05 -11.85
CA ALA A 136 20.08 11.87 -10.48
C ALA A 136 20.30 10.37 -10.18
N SER A 137 21.30 10.12 -9.37
CA SER A 137 21.63 8.84 -8.76
C SER A 137 21.99 9.08 -7.29
N CYS A 138 22.05 7.99 -6.50
CA CYS A 138 22.57 8.06 -5.13
C CYS A 138 23.93 8.79 -5.10
N GLU A 139 24.84 8.43 -6.01
CA GLU A 139 26.17 9.03 -6.19
C GLU A 139 26.10 10.54 -6.41
N SER A 140 25.15 10.99 -7.25
CA SER A 140 25.00 12.42 -7.58
C SER A 140 24.49 13.26 -6.40
N LEU A 141 23.78 12.62 -5.46
CA LEU A 141 23.26 13.24 -4.24
C LEU A 141 24.28 13.20 -3.09
N GLY A 142 25.49 12.68 -3.34
CA GLY A 142 26.52 12.50 -2.32
C GLY A 142 26.28 11.32 -1.39
N LEU A 143 25.35 10.43 -1.76
CA LEU A 143 25.16 9.11 -1.17
C LEU A 143 26.00 8.11 -1.97
N VAL A 144 26.23 6.90 -1.47
CA VAL A 144 27.22 6.03 -2.12
C VAL A 144 26.64 5.22 -3.29
N VAL A 145 26.22 3.98 -3.04
CA VAL A 145 25.72 3.04 -4.05
C VAL A 145 24.29 2.65 -3.73
N GLY A 146 23.53 2.21 -4.72
CA GLY A 146 22.14 1.79 -4.51
C GLY A 146 21.21 2.29 -5.60
N SER A 147 19.92 2.01 -5.40
CA SER A 147 18.87 2.40 -6.33
C SER A 147 18.21 3.67 -5.83
N LEU A 148 18.38 4.77 -6.56
CA LEU A 148 17.57 5.95 -6.32
C LEU A 148 16.20 5.72 -6.95
N SER A 149 15.12 6.04 -6.22
CA SER A 149 13.76 5.98 -6.77
C SER A 149 13.02 7.29 -6.54
N CYS A 150 11.88 7.45 -7.19
CA CYS A 150 11.01 8.59 -6.99
C CYS A 150 9.85 8.16 -6.10
N SER A 151 9.61 8.88 -5.01
CA SER A 151 8.43 8.65 -4.19
C SER A 151 7.14 9.05 -4.92
N ASN A 152 5.99 8.64 -4.40
CA ASN A 152 4.68 9.13 -4.83
C ASN A 152 4.45 10.63 -4.51
N ARG A 153 5.47 11.34 -4.01
CA ARG A 153 5.46 12.78 -3.73
C ARG A 153 6.45 13.55 -4.59
N CYS A 154 7.03 12.90 -5.60
CA CYS A 154 8.05 13.46 -6.50
C CYS A 154 9.27 14.04 -5.80
N VAL A 155 9.57 13.49 -4.62
CA VAL A 155 10.82 13.68 -3.88
C VAL A 155 11.67 12.43 -4.07
N PHE A 156 12.99 12.60 -4.17
CA PHE A 156 13.91 11.48 -4.23
C PHE A 156 13.78 10.58 -3.00
N ASP A 157 13.48 9.29 -3.22
CA ASP A 157 13.53 8.28 -2.19
C ASP A 157 14.92 7.65 -2.17
N THR A 158 15.66 7.98 -1.11
CA THR A 158 17.03 7.53 -0.88
C THR A 158 17.10 6.33 0.07
N SER A 159 15.98 5.71 0.41
CA SER A 159 15.97 4.57 1.35
C SER A 159 16.74 3.35 0.85
N GLU A 160 16.89 3.20 -0.47
CA GLU A 160 17.72 2.17 -1.10
C GLU A 160 19.11 2.69 -1.52
N CYS A 161 19.46 3.93 -1.16
CA CYS A 161 20.82 4.47 -1.29
C CYS A 161 21.63 4.13 -0.03
N GLY A 162 22.78 3.49 -0.21
CA GLY A 162 23.67 2.99 0.85
C GLY A 162 23.66 1.48 1.01
N ALA A 163 22.99 0.72 0.13
CA ALA A 163 22.61 -0.64 0.47
C ALA A 163 23.70 -1.73 0.36
N CYS A 164 24.79 -1.52 -0.38
CA CYS A 164 25.96 -2.42 -0.42
C CYS A 164 26.99 -2.02 -1.48
N GLY A 165 28.29 -1.97 -1.15
CA GLY A 165 29.40 -1.89 -2.09
C GLY A 165 30.16 -0.55 -2.12
N ASP A 166 30.12 0.23 -1.04
CA ASP A 166 30.87 1.48 -0.85
C ASP A 166 32.27 1.31 -0.23
N GLY A 167 32.58 0.09 0.23
CA GLY A 167 33.82 -0.31 0.87
C GLY A 167 33.94 0.05 2.36
N VAL A 168 32.85 0.45 3.03
CA VAL A 168 32.81 0.80 4.46
C VAL A 168 31.53 0.28 5.11
N LYS A 169 31.66 -0.64 6.09
CA LYS A 169 30.52 -1.19 6.81
C LYS A 169 29.77 -0.14 7.65
N GLN A 170 28.51 0.10 7.33
CA GLN A 170 27.54 0.96 8.01
C GLN A 170 26.69 0.17 9.03
N ASP A 171 25.82 0.84 9.78
CA ASP A 171 25.03 0.22 10.87
C ASP A 171 23.88 -0.66 10.35
N ASP A 172 23.41 -0.40 9.14
CA ASP A 172 22.31 -1.05 8.43
C ASP A 172 22.75 -2.21 7.52
N GLU A 173 24.05 -2.46 7.42
CA GLU A 173 24.63 -3.59 6.68
C GLU A 173 25.49 -4.52 7.55
N GLU A 174 25.56 -5.81 7.20
CA GLU A 174 26.37 -6.78 7.95
C GLU A 174 27.85 -6.74 7.55
N CYS A 175 28.16 -6.32 6.32
CA CYS A 175 29.49 -6.17 5.74
C CYS A 175 29.41 -5.25 4.52
N ASP A 176 30.55 -4.74 4.02
CA ASP A 176 30.67 -4.10 2.70
C ASP A 176 31.98 -4.51 2.01
N GLY A 177 31.88 -5.39 1.00
CA GLY A 177 33.05 -5.89 0.29
C GLY A 177 34.00 -6.69 1.21
N GLU A 178 35.14 -6.09 1.59
CA GLU A 178 36.10 -6.66 2.54
C GLU A 178 35.98 -6.05 3.95
N ASP A 179 35.13 -5.03 4.14
CA ASP A 179 34.87 -4.45 5.44
C ASP A 179 33.78 -5.23 6.18
N PHE A 180 34.20 -6.04 7.14
CA PHE A 180 33.31 -6.83 7.99
C PHE A 180 33.11 -6.17 9.38
N GLY A 181 33.66 -4.97 9.59
CA GLY A 181 33.79 -4.38 10.93
C GLY A 181 34.53 -5.32 11.89
N ASP A 182 33.88 -5.68 13.00
CA ASP A 182 34.40 -6.63 13.99
C ASP A 182 34.06 -8.10 13.68
N ALA A 183 33.29 -8.37 12.62
CA ALA A 183 32.89 -9.73 12.28
C ALA A 183 34.08 -10.52 11.71
N THR A 184 34.29 -11.71 12.26
CA THR A 184 35.25 -12.70 11.76
C THR A 184 34.62 -14.08 11.87
N CYS A 185 35.09 -15.06 11.10
CA CYS A 185 34.64 -16.45 11.26
C CYS A 185 34.77 -16.91 12.73
N ALA A 186 35.87 -16.55 13.41
CA ALA A 186 36.08 -16.86 14.82
C ALA A 186 35.06 -16.17 15.74
N ALA A 187 34.72 -14.90 15.50
CA ALA A 187 33.71 -14.17 16.28
C ALA A 187 32.30 -14.75 16.13
N LEU A 188 31.99 -15.34 14.96
CA LEU A 188 30.72 -15.99 14.67
C LEU A 188 30.65 -17.47 15.13
N GLY A 189 31.71 -17.97 15.78
CA GLY A 189 31.76 -19.32 16.35
C GLY A 189 32.30 -20.41 15.43
N PHE A 190 32.94 -20.04 14.31
CA PHE A 190 33.70 -20.96 13.47
C PHE A 190 35.16 -21.06 13.96
N GLU A 191 35.89 -22.11 13.57
CA GLU A 191 37.28 -22.33 14.02
C GLU A 191 38.27 -21.43 13.25
N ASN A 192 38.08 -21.28 11.94
CA ASN A 192 38.93 -20.51 11.04
C ASN A 192 38.20 -20.19 9.72
N GLY A 193 38.91 -19.68 8.71
CA GLY A 193 38.37 -19.40 7.38
C GLY A 193 38.27 -17.91 7.06
N GLU A 194 37.60 -17.61 5.95
CA GLU A 194 37.48 -16.25 5.41
C GLU A 194 36.00 -15.89 5.27
N LEU A 195 35.63 -14.70 5.72
CA LEU A 195 34.28 -14.17 5.49
C LEU A 195 34.20 -13.62 4.08
N GLY A 196 33.08 -13.89 3.41
CA GLY A 196 32.69 -13.16 2.21
C GLY A 196 31.60 -12.16 2.54
N CYS A 197 31.41 -11.18 1.66
CA CYS A 197 30.24 -10.31 1.67
C CYS A 197 29.43 -10.55 0.39
N SER A 198 28.11 -10.70 0.51
CA SER A 198 27.24 -10.83 -0.65
C SER A 198 27.04 -9.47 -1.35
N SER A 199 26.50 -9.47 -2.57
CA SER A 199 26.10 -8.23 -3.24
C SER A 199 24.89 -7.53 -2.62
N SER A 200 24.29 -8.14 -1.59
CA SER A 200 23.22 -7.59 -0.77
C SER A 200 23.67 -7.37 0.69
N CYS A 201 24.98 -7.33 0.91
CA CYS A 201 25.62 -7.02 2.19
C CYS A 201 25.20 -7.91 3.37
N GLU A 202 25.00 -9.19 3.04
CA GLU A 202 24.86 -10.28 4.00
C GLU A 202 26.22 -10.97 4.18
N LEU A 203 26.56 -11.34 5.42
CA LEU A 203 27.78 -12.08 5.69
C LEU A 203 27.70 -13.50 5.12
N LEU A 204 28.62 -13.82 4.21
CA LEU A 204 28.78 -15.16 3.65
C LEU A 204 29.76 -15.97 4.50
N THR A 205 29.24 -16.94 5.25
CA THR A 205 30.03 -17.83 6.11
C THR A 205 30.46 -19.12 5.44
N GLN A 206 30.23 -19.27 4.12
CA GLN A 206 30.49 -20.51 3.37
C GLN A 206 31.98 -20.89 3.32
N ALA A 207 32.89 -19.91 3.45
CA ALA A 207 34.32 -20.12 3.52
C ALA A 207 34.87 -20.12 4.96
N CYS A 208 34.00 -20.01 5.97
CA CYS A 208 34.36 -20.27 7.36
C CYS A 208 34.47 -21.78 7.60
N ALA A 209 35.58 -22.21 8.16
CA ALA A 209 35.86 -23.59 8.54
C ALA A 209 35.50 -23.81 10.02
N GLY A 210 34.78 -24.89 10.31
CA GLY A 210 34.39 -25.28 11.65
C GLY A 210 33.19 -26.23 11.63
N GLU A 211 33.30 -27.33 12.37
CA GLU A 211 32.26 -28.35 12.46
C GLU A 211 31.12 -27.88 13.37
N SER A 212 30.08 -27.22 12.85
CA SER A 212 28.71 -27.29 13.39
C SER A 212 27.68 -26.41 12.64
N HIS A 213 27.74 -26.32 11.31
CA HIS A 213 26.52 -26.02 10.54
C HIS A 213 26.47 -26.91 9.31
N GLY A 214 26.08 -28.18 9.53
CA GLY A 214 25.77 -29.14 8.47
C GLY A 214 26.99 -29.51 7.64
N SER A 215 27.69 -30.56 8.05
CA SER A 215 28.82 -31.17 7.35
C SER A 215 28.61 -31.22 5.83
N ILE A 216 29.17 -30.24 5.12
CA ILE A 216 29.65 -30.45 3.76
C ILE A 216 31.03 -31.08 3.98
N PRO A 217 31.21 -32.38 3.73
CA PRO A 217 32.55 -32.93 3.71
C PRO A 217 33.35 -32.12 2.69
N ALA A 218 34.55 -31.63 3.08
CA ALA A 218 35.41 -30.75 2.27
C ALA A 218 35.84 -31.35 0.90
N THR A 219 35.32 -32.53 0.59
CA THR A 219 35.56 -33.38 -0.56
C THR A 219 34.35 -33.49 -1.49
N CYS A 220 33.19 -32.93 -1.12
CA CYS A 220 31.98 -33.08 -1.91
C CYS A 220 32.12 -32.51 -3.33
N GLY A 221 31.88 -33.35 -4.34
CA GLY A 221 32.06 -33.05 -5.75
C GLY A 221 33.44 -33.41 -6.30
N ASN A 222 34.24 -34.22 -5.58
CA ASN A 222 35.56 -34.68 -6.03
C ASN A 222 35.51 -36.00 -6.83
N LEU A 223 34.31 -36.51 -7.10
CA LEU A 223 34.01 -37.76 -7.82
C LEU A 223 34.39 -39.03 -7.04
N VAL A 224 34.63 -38.95 -5.74
CA VAL A 224 34.94 -40.06 -4.85
C VAL A 224 34.09 -39.93 -3.59
N ARG A 225 33.24 -40.93 -3.29
CA ARG A 225 32.48 -40.91 -2.04
C ARG A 225 33.40 -41.17 -0.84
N ASP A 226 33.75 -40.10 -0.13
CA ASP A 226 34.62 -40.12 1.04
C ASP A 226 33.88 -40.53 2.34
N ALA A 227 34.62 -40.74 3.43
CA ALA A 227 34.04 -41.11 4.72
C ALA A 227 33.26 -39.92 5.31
N GLY A 228 31.93 -40.03 5.37
CA GLY A 228 31.04 -38.98 5.87
C GLY A 228 30.09 -38.40 4.82
N GLU A 229 30.24 -38.78 3.55
CA GLU A 229 29.35 -38.35 2.46
C GLU A 229 28.28 -39.41 2.16
N ASN A 230 27.04 -38.99 1.88
CA ASN A 230 26.01 -39.93 1.44
C ASN A 230 26.14 -40.27 -0.06
N CYS A 231 26.70 -39.34 -0.84
CA CYS A 231 26.96 -39.44 -2.27
C CYS A 231 28.01 -38.40 -2.68
N ASP A 232 28.63 -38.54 -3.85
CA ASP A 232 29.48 -37.51 -4.47
C ASP A 232 29.19 -37.42 -5.98
N GLY A 233 28.75 -36.26 -6.45
CA GLY A 233 28.44 -36.05 -7.86
C GLY A 233 27.39 -37.04 -8.39
N SER A 234 27.80 -37.96 -9.26
CA SER A 234 26.95 -39.06 -9.74
C SER A 234 27.09 -40.38 -8.97
N ASP A 235 28.07 -40.49 -8.07
CA ASP A 235 28.27 -41.67 -7.22
C ASP A 235 27.35 -41.62 -6.00
N VAL A 236 26.13 -42.13 -6.18
CA VAL A 236 25.14 -42.36 -5.11
C VAL A 236 25.31 -43.72 -4.43
N GLY A 237 26.37 -44.47 -4.75
CA GLY A 237 26.62 -45.80 -4.21
C GLY A 237 25.53 -46.81 -4.57
N SER A 238 25.05 -47.54 -3.55
CA SER A 238 23.95 -48.49 -3.69
C SER A 238 22.57 -47.85 -3.46
N ALA A 239 22.51 -46.56 -3.17
CA ALA A 239 21.25 -45.87 -2.93
C ALA A 239 20.52 -45.67 -4.26
N THR A 240 19.22 -45.89 -4.23
CA THR A 240 18.30 -45.67 -5.35
C THR A 240 17.07 -44.94 -4.83
N CYS A 241 16.30 -44.33 -5.73
CA CYS A 241 14.97 -43.82 -5.37
C CYS A 241 14.12 -44.92 -4.68
N VAL A 242 14.26 -46.18 -5.11
CA VAL A 242 13.57 -47.32 -4.49
C VAL A 242 14.02 -47.57 -3.05
N SER A 243 15.33 -47.52 -2.77
CA SER A 243 15.82 -47.72 -1.40
C SER A 243 15.45 -46.57 -0.45
N LEU A 244 15.08 -45.39 -0.98
CA LEU A 244 14.61 -44.24 -0.22
C LEU A 244 13.07 -44.19 -0.09
N GLY A 245 12.35 -45.19 -0.59
CA GLY A 245 10.90 -45.31 -0.44
C GLY A 245 10.07 -44.78 -1.61
N PHE A 246 10.69 -44.48 -2.76
CA PHE A 246 10.00 -44.11 -4.00
C PHE A 246 9.80 -45.34 -4.91
N ASN A 247 9.01 -45.25 -5.99
CA ASN A 247 8.86 -46.38 -6.93
C ASN A 247 9.98 -46.45 -7.97
N GLY A 248 10.67 -45.34 -8.22
CA GLY A 248 11.76 -45.27 -9.18
C GLY A 248 12.20 -43.82 -9.44
N GLY A 249 13.09 -43.66 -10.41
CA GLY A 249 13.67 -42.37 -10.79
C GLY A 249 15.20 -42.38 -10.72
N LEU A 250 15.80 -41.23 -11.04
CA LEU A 250 17.24 -41.05 -10.99
C LEU A 250 17.61 -40.31 -9.71
N LEU A 251 18.28 -40.98 -8.78
CA LEU A 251 18.78 -40.36 -7.56
C LEU A 251 20.00 -39.51 -7.89
N LYS A 252 19.99 -38.24 -7.49
CA LYS A 252 21.13 -37.33 -7.67
C LYS A 252 21.77 -37.00 -6.33
N CYS A 253 22.99 -36.46 -6.40
CA CYS A 253 23.65 -35.86 -5.26
C CYS A 253 23.57 -34.34 -5.34
N THR A 254 23.26 -33.68 -4.21
CA THR A 254 23.33 -32.22 -4.11
C THR A 254 24.79 -31.78 -3.96
N ALA A 255 25.06 -30.48 -4.12
CA ALA A 255 26.34 -29.87 -3.78
C ALA A 255 26.67 -29.91 -2.27
N GLN A 256 25.79 -30.50 -1.45
CA GLN A 256 25.92 -30.66 -0.01
C GLN A 256 26.08 -32.15 0.38
N CYS A 257 26.37 -33.02 -0.60
CA CYS A 257 26.57 -34.46 -0.41
C CYS A 257 25.38 -35.17 0.25
N THR A 258 24.18 -34.65 0.00
CA THR A 258 22.90 -35.24 0.38
C THR A 258 22.16 -35.75 -0.85
N PHE A 259 21.30 -36.75 -0.66
CA PHE A 259 20.49 -37.29 -1.75
C PHE A 259 19.43 -36.29 -2.19
N ASP A 260 19.45 -35.94 -3.46
CA ASP A 260 18.39 -35.19 -4.13
C ASP A 260 17.34 -36.18 -4.67
N SER A 261 16.21 -36.26 -3.95
CA SER A 261 15.07 -37.10 -4.30
C SER A 261 14.04 -36.40 -5.19
N THR A 262 14.26 -35.14 -5.60
CA THR A 262 13.37 -34.43 -6.53
C THR A 262 13.16 -35.14 -7.87
N PRO A 263 14.14 -35.88 -8.45
CA PRO A 263 13.94 -36.63 -9.68
C PRO A 263 13.40 -38.06 -9.43
N CYS A 264 13.07 -38.40 -8.18
CA CYS A 264 12.36 -39.63 -7.85
C CYS A 264 10.85 -39.43 -8.03
N PHE A 265 10.18 -40.37 -8.68
CA PHE A 265 8.72 -40.32 -8.80
C PHE A 265 8.06 -41.14 -7.69
N ALA A 266 7.10 -40.51 -7.02
CA ALA A 266 6.30 -41.13 -5.98
C ALA A 266 5.40 -42.22 -6.56
N ALA A 267 4.97 -43.15 -5.70
CA ALA A 267 3.85 -44.03 -6.02
C ALA A 267 2.60 -43.17 -6.27
N GLU A 268 2.14 -43.06 -7.51
CA GLU A 268 0.71 -42.87 -7.70
C GLU A 268 0.02 -44.12 -7.14
N SER A 269 -0.56 -43.99 -5.96
CA SER A 269 -1.60 -44.93 -5.54
C SER A 269 -2.71 -44.90 -6.60
N PRO A 270 -3.26 -46.06 -6.99
CA PRO A 270 -4.33 -46.11 -7.97
C PRO A 270 -5.56 -45.43 -7.38
N SER A 271 -5.82 -44.19 -7.79
CA SER A 271 -7.10 -43.55 -7.59
C SER A 271 -8.13 -44.31 -8.43
N THR A 272 -9.05 -44.95 -7.72
CA THR A 272 -10.30 -45.52 -8.24
C THR A 272 -10.99 -44.58 -9.24
N PRO A 273 -11.53 -45.09 -10.36
CA PRO A 273 -12.26 -44.28 -11.32
C PRO A 273 -13.62 -43.92 -10.72
N THR A 274 -13.87 -42.63 -10.52
CA THR A 274 -15.23 -42.10 -10.43
C THR A 274 -15.58 -41.52 -11.80
N ASP A 275 -16.42 -42.26 -12.52
CA ASP A 275 -17.30 -41.71 -13.56
C ASP A 275 -18.09 -40.54 -12.98
N ASP A 276 -18.05 -39.37 -13.64
CA ASP A 276 -19.23 -38.57 -13.99
C ASP A 276 -18.81 -37.24 -14.68
N PRO A 277 -19.70 -36.62 -15.49
CA PRO A 277 -19.34 -36.13 -16.81
C PRO A 277 -18.95 -34.65 -16.90
N VAL A 278 -18.12 -34.40 -17.92
CA VAL A 278 -17.64 -33.11 -18.41
C VAL A 278 -18.80 -32.27 -18.96
N GLU A 279 -19.02 -31.10 -18.38
CA GLU A 279 -19.68 -29.99 -19.07
C GLU A 279 -18.63 -28.93 -19.41
N SER A 280 -18.37 -28.76 -20.71
CA SER A 280 -17.50 -27.72 -21.26
C SER A 280 -18.26 -26.39 -21.34
N PRO A 281 -17.65 -25.24 -21.04
CA PRO A 281 -18.21 -23.96 -21.45
C PRO A 281 -17.78 -23.65 -22.89
N ALA A 282 -18.77 -23.52 -23.77
CA ALA A 282 -18.58 -22.99 -25.12
C ALA A 282 -18.52 -21.46 -25.08
N MET A 283 -17.47 -20.91 -25.66
CA MET A 283 -17.43 -19.52 -26.14
C MET A 283 -18.19 -19.40 -27.46
N GLN A 284 -19.03 -18.36 -27.61
CA GLN A 284 -19.33 -17.72 -28.90
C GLN A 284 -19.95 -16.32 -28.72
N SER A 285 -19.12 -15.30 -28.97
CA SER A 285 -19.23 -14.21 -29.99
C SER A 285 -20.50 -13.31 -30.12
N PRO A 286 -20.36 -12.03 -30.56
CA PRO A 286 -21.30 -10.93 -30.30
C PRO A 286 -22.10 -10.44 -31.52
N SER A 287 -23.24 -9.79 -31.25
CA SER A 287 -24.03 -8.89 -32.12
C SER A 287 -25.25 -8.42 -31.27
N GLU A 288 -25.75 -7.19 -31.19
CA GLU A 288 -25.79 -6.04 -32.08
C GLU A 288 -25.99 -4.73 -31.26
N LEU A 289 -25.61 -3.66 -31.94
CA LEU A 289 -25.85 -2.23 -31.72
C LEU A 289 -27.35 -1.89 -31.72
N ASP A 290 -27.86 -1.14 -30.73
CA ASP A 290 -28.67 0.07 -30.99
C ASP A 290 -28.97 0.89 -29.72
N SER A 291 -29.20 2.18 -29.98
CA SER A 291 -29.96 3.16 -29.20
C SER A 291 -29.21 3.99 -28.15
N ALA A 292 -29.03 5.25 -28.55
CA ALA A 292 -28.64 6.40 -27.76
C ALA A 292 -29.38 6.48 -26.41
N ALA A 293 -28.61 6.63 -25.34
CA ALA A 293 -29.10 7.08 -24.05
C ALA A 293 -28.67 8.53 -23.83
N GLU A 294 -29.64 9.33 -23.42
CA GLU A 294 -29.52 10.74 -23.02
C GLU A 294 -28.44 10.87 -21.93
N ILE A 295 -27.65 11.96 -21.99
CA ILE A 295 -26.69 12.30 -20.94
C ILE A 295 -27.49 12.75 -19.72
N GLU A 296 -27.82 11.80 -18.84
CA GLU A 296 -28.27 12.08 -17.49
C GLU A 296 -27.04 12.40 -16.66
N LEU A 297 -26.89 13.68 -16.28
CA LEU A 297 -25.89 14.11 -15.31
C LEU A 297 -26.31 13.56 -13.94
N GLU A 298 -25.95 12.31 -13.66
CA GLU A 298 -25.99 11.74 -12.31
C GLU A 298 -24.86 12.37 -11.48
N GLY A 299 -25.09 13.60 -11.02
CA GLY A 299 -24.41 14.07 -9.81
C GLY A 299 -24.85 13.15 -8.68
N LYS A 300 -23.99 12.21 -8.28
CA LYS A 300 -24.18 11.40 -7.07
C LYS A 300 -24.32 12.35 -5.88
N ALA A 301 -25.55 12.56 -5.43
CA ALA A 301 -25.82 13.25 -4.19
C ALA A 301 -25.10 12.52 -3.04
N CYS A 302 -24.30 13.25 -2.27
CA CYS A 302 -23.63 12.72 -1.09
C CYS A 302 -24.68 12.15 -0.12
N SER A 303 -24.72 10.82 0.01
CA SER A 303 -25.66 10.15 0.91
C SER A 303 -25.27 10.47 2.36
N ALA A 304 -26.12 11.21 3.06
CA ALA A 304 -25.91 11.51 4.47
C ALA A 304 -26.02 10.22 5.29
N VAL A 305 -24.90 9.72 5.79
CA VAL A 305 -24.91 8.68 6.81
C VAL A 305 -25.32 9.33 8.13
N GLY A 306 -26.41 8.82 8.72
CA GLY A 306 -27.12 9.42 9.84
C GLY A 306 -26.24 9.80 11.04
N LEU A 307 -26.45 11.03 11.52
CA LEU A 307 -26.09 11.44 12.87
C LEU A 307 -26.99 10.72 13.85
N GLU A 308 -26.41 9.98 14.79
CA GLU A 308 -26.66 10.15 16.23
C GLU A 308 -25.48 9.56 17.03
N SER A 309 -24.48 10.38 17.34
CA SER A 309 -23.50 10.09 18.42
C SER A 309 -23.08 11.34 19.20
N SER A 310 -23.45 12.54 18.73
CA SER A 310 -23.02 13.82 19.31
C SER A 310 -23.85 14.29 20.52
N LEU A 311 -25.00 13.67 20.81
CA LEU A 311 -25.78 13.95 22.03
C LEU A 311 -25.25 13.23 23.28
N LEU A 312 -24.42 12.18 23.13
CA LEU A 312 -23.84 11.45 24.25
C LEU A 312 -22.58 12.12 24.84
N TRP A 313 -21.89 12.94 24.05
CA TRP A 313 -20.71 13.69 24.52
C TRP A 313 -21.08 14.90 25.40
N PHE A 314 -22.17 15.60 25.07
CA PHE A 314 -22.66 16.72 25.88
C PHE A 314 -23.29 16.28 27.22
N LEU A 315 -23.86 15.07 27.31
CA LEU A 315 -24.41 14.54 28.56
C LEU A 315 -23.34 14.03 29.55
N ALA A 316 -22.15 13.66 29.08
CA ALA A 316 -21.05 13.23 29.94
C ALA A 316 -20.39 14.40 30.73
N LEU A 317 -20.46 15.63 30.22
CA LEU A 317 -19.93 16.82 30.89
C LEU A 317 -20.86 17.38 31.98
N PHE A 318 -22.18 17.13 31.89
CA PHE A 318 -23.14 17.60 32.89
C PHE A 318 -23.27 16.70 34.14
N PHE A 319 -22.86 15.43 34.07
CA PHE A 319 -22.91 14.52 35.23
C PHE A 319 -21.63 14.43 36.07
N ARG A 320 -20.53 15.09 35.68
CA ARG A 320 -19.29 15.11 36.49
C ARG A 320 -19.20 16.28 37.49
N ARG A 321 -20.15 17.24 37.49
CA ARG A 321 -20.11 18.43 38.37
C ARG A 321 -21.17 18.52 39.47
N ARG A 322 -21.90 17.43 39.79
CA ARG A 322 -22.92 17.42 40.88
C ARG A 322 -22.69 16.42 42.02
N LYS A 323 -21.46 15.97 42.24
CA LYS A 323 -21.05 15.35 43.50
C LYS A 323 -19.88 16.13 44.09
N ASN A 324 -20.19 17.18 44.87
CA ASN A 324 -19.40 17.75 45.98
C ASN A 324 -19.93 19.14 46.34
N ALA A 325 -21.03 19.18 47.11
CA ALA A 325 -21.38 20.30 48.01
C ALA A 325 -22.59 19.90 48.86
N ALA A 326 -22.34 19.24 50.00
CA ALA A 326 -23.24 19.15 51.13
C ALA A 326 -22.41 18.84 52.39
N VAL A 327 -21.97 19.90 53.08
CA VAL A 327 -22.11 20.11 54.53
C VAL A 327 -22.55 21.56 54.69
#